data_AF-A0A2H0VIP8-F1
#
_entry.id   AF-A0A2H0VIP8-F1
#
_cell.length_a   1.000
_cell.length_b   1.000
_cell.length_c   1.000
_cell.angle_alpha   90.00
_cell.angle_beta   90.00
_cell.angle_gamma   90.00
#
_symmetry.space_group_name_H-M   'P 1'
#
loop_
_entity.id
_entity.type
_entity.pdbx_description
1 polymer ?
#
loop_
_entity_poly.entity_id
_entity_poly.type
_entity_poly.pdbx_seq_one_letter_code
_entity_poly.pdbx_strand_id
1 'polypeptide(L)'
;MKKCSTNIWNAELKKAEGCDYIEWINGTTEKLEEDCPECGKKLVLYTTAAGKKMKKCSTSGWDRDKKEATGCTYVEWLKAEQYAPKNYQGEEFLPPEPMPSDLEN
;
A
#
# COMPACT_ATOMS: atom_id res chain seq x y z
N MET A 1 12.98 -2.47 3.63
CA MET A 1 14.17 -1.69 3.22
C MET A 1 15.26 -2.69 2.85
N LYS A 2 15.63 -2.78 1.57
CA LYS A 2 16.73 -3.64 1.15
C LYS A 2 17.97 -2.77 0.99
N LYS A 3 19.03 -3.08 1.74
CA LYS A 3 20.35 -2.46 1.58
C LYS A 3 21.24 -3.40 0.77
N CYS A 4 22.04 -2.82 -0.10
CA CYS A 4 23.13 -3.52 -0.78
C CYS A 4 24.12 -4.04 0.28
N SER A 5 24.48 -5.33 0.22
CA SER A 5 25.35 -5.98 1.22
C SER A 5 26.75 -5.36 1.32
N THR A 6 27.17 -4.61 0.29
CA THR A 6 28.46 -3.92 0.18
C THR A 6 28.47 -2.51 0.81
N ASN A 7 27.40 -2.09 1.48
CA ASN A 7 27.32 -0.75 2.07
C ASN A 7 28.16 -0.70 3.37
N ILE A 8 29.22 0.13 3.38
CA ILE A 8 30.14 0.30 4.51
C ILE A 8 29.90 1.68 5.12
N TRP A 9 29.63 1.72 6.43
CA TRP A 9 29.44 2.98 7.15
C TRP A 9 30.78 3.63 7.47
N ASN A 10 31.03 4.84 6.94
CA ASN A 10 32.20 5.64 7.28
C ASN A 10 31.84 6.63 8.40
N ALA A 11 32.35 6.38 9.61
CA ALA A 11 32.01 7.14 10.81
C ALA A 11 32.56 8.57 10.82
N GLU A 12 33.68 8.83 10.14
CA GLU A 12 34.31 10.16 10.09
C GLU A 12 33.51 11.13 9.21
N LEU A 13 32.99 10.63 8.09
CA LEU A 13 32.20 11.41 7.13
C LEU A 13 30.69 11.34 7.38
N LYS A 14 30.24 10.47 8.30
CA LYS A 14 28.82 10.14 8.55
C LYS A 14 28.06 9.81 7.25
N LYS A 15 28.74 9.12 6.34
CA LYS A 15 28.22 8.73 5.03
C LYS A 15 28.42 7.23 4.85
N ALA A 16 27.48 6.62 4.13
CA ALA A 16 27.63 5.27 3.65
C ALA A 16 28.41 5.31 2.33
N GLU A 17 29.55 4.63 2.26
CA GLU A 17 30.37 4.55 1.05
C GLU A 17 30.22 3.15 0.43
N GLY A 18 30.06 3.06 -0.90
CA GLY A 18 30.19 1.81 -1.66
C GLY A 18 28.95 1.30 -2.40
N CYS A 19 27.72 1.61 -1.98
CA CYS A 19 26.51 1.23 -2.71
C CYS A 19 25.32 2.08 -2.26
N ASP A 20 24.97 3.08 -3.06
CA ASP A 20 23.91 4.08 -2.77
C ASP A 20 22.50 3.58 -3.09
N TYR A 21 22.34 2.31 -3.45
CA TYR A 21 21.05 1.75 -3.82
C TYR A 21 20.18 1.52 -2.58
N ILE A 22 19.18 2.38 -2.41
CA ILE A 22 18.14 2.28 -1.39
C ILE A 22 16.80 2.20 -2.09
N GLU A 23 16.23 0.99 -2.16
CA GLU A 23 14.88 0.79 -2.67
C GLU A 23 13.86 0.81 -1.54
N TRP A 24 13.01 1.83 -1.60
CA TRP A 24 11.86 1.98 -0.72
C TRP A 24 10.68 1.25 -1.35
N ILE A 25 10.30 0.11 -0.76
CA ILE A 25 9.06 -0.58 -1.12
C ILE A 25 7.91 0.25 -0.55
N ASN A 26 7.34 1.12 -1.38
CA ASN A 26 6.14 1.86 -1.04
C ASN A 26 4.92 0.93 -1.05
N GLY A 27 3.99 1.14 -0.13
CA GLY A 27 2.72 0.41 -0.13
C GLY A 27 1.88 0.79 -1.34
N THR A 28 1.20 -0.18 -1.95
CA THR A 28 0.31 0.07 -3.09
C THR A 28 -1.01 0.68 -2.60
N THR A 29 -1.48 1.74 -3.27
CA THR A 29 -2.82 2.33 -3.05
C THR A 29 -3.73 1.99 -4.22
N GLU A 30 -4.88 1.38 -3.94
CA GLU A 30 -5.95 1.11 -4.91
C GLU A 30 -7.18 1.93 -4.53
N LYS A 31 -7.80 2.61 -5.51
CA LYS A 31 -9.02 3.39 -5.25
C LYS A 31 -10.21 2.45 -5.14
N LEU A 32 -10.98 2.57 -4.07
CA LEU A 32 -12.26 1.88 -3.92
C LEU A 32 -13.41 2.86 -4.19
N GLU A 33 -14.55 2.32 -4.61
CA GLU A 33 -15.77 3.10 -4.87
C GLU A 33 -16.69 3.19 -3.64
N GLU A 34 -16.27 2.64 -2.50
CA GLU A 34 -17.00 2.77 -1.24
C GLU A 34 -16.86 4.20 -0.69
N ASP A 35 -17.97 4.73 -0.19
CA ASP A 35 -18.01 6.03 0.46
C ASP A 35 -17.63 5.93 1.93
N CYS A 36 -16.78 6.83 2.39
CA CYS A 36 -16.42 6.91 3.80
C CYS A 36 -17.58 7.51 4.61
N PRO A 37 -17.95 6.90 5.75
CA PRO A 37 -19.10 7.33 6.55
C PRO A 37 -18.92 8.70 7.22
N GLU A 38 -17.68 9.19 7.35
CA GLU A 38 -17.39 10.50 7.95
C GLU A 38 -17.34 11.64 6.92
N CYS A 39 -16.77 11.36 5.74
CA CYS A 39 -16.45 12.38 4.73
C CYS A 39 -17.36 12.31 3.48
N GLY A 40 -18.07 11.20 3.25
CA GLY A 40 -18.85 10.94 2.02
C GLY A 40 -17.98 10.87 0.76
N LYS A 41 -16.66 10.69 0.90
CA LYS A 41 -15.69 10.63 -0.20
C LYS A 41 -15.19 9.21 -0.37
N LYS A 42 -14.70 8.91 -1.58
CA LYS A 42 -14.14 7.60 -1.94
C LYS A 42 -13.04 7.14 -0.99
N LEU A 43 -13.13 5.89 -0.57
CA LEU A 43 -12.12 5.17 0.21
C LEU A 43 -10.99 4.67 -0.68
N VAL A 44 -9.81 4.50 -0.10
CA VAL A 44 -8.63 3.95 -0.78
C VAL A 44 -8.12 2.77 0.03
N LEU A 45 -7.94 1.63 -0.64
CA LEU A 45 -7.31 0.46 -0.06
C LEU A 45 -5.79 0.65 -0.12
N TYR A 46 -5.14 0.62 1.03
CA TYR A 46 -3.69 0.71 1.16
C TYR A 46 -3.12 -0.61 1.65
N THR A 47 -2.22 -1.19 0.87
CA THR A 47 -1.47 -2.39 1.26
C THR A 47 -0.11 -1.97 1.79
N THR A 48 0.13 -2.24 3.07
CA THR A 48 1.43 -2.00 3.70
C THR A 48 2.52 -2.90 3.12
N ALA A 49 3.80 -2.53 3.28
CA ALA A 49 4.93 -3.36 2.86
C ALA A 49 4.97 -4.76 3.54
N ALA A 50 4.26 -4.92 4.66
CA ALA A 50 4.08 -6.19 5.36
C ALA A 50 2.86 -6.99 4.85
N GLY A 51 2.18 -6.53 3.80
CA GLY A 51 1.00 -7.18 3.20
C GLY A 51 -0.33 -6.96 3.94
N LYS A 52 -0.33 -6.23 5.08
CA LYS A 52 -1.58 -5.85 5.76
C LYS A 52 -2.31 -4.80 4.94
N LYS A 53 -3.61 -5.00 4.73
CA LYS A 53 -4.47 -4.07 4.00
C LYS A 53 -5.29 -3.21 4.97
N MET A 54 -5.44 -1.94 4.65
CA MET A 54 -6.29 -0.99 5.38
C MET A 54 -7.08 -0.12 4.42
N LYS A 55 -8.28 0.32 4.80
CA LYS A 55 -9.05 1.32 4.07
C LYS A 55 -8.83 2.70 4.72
N LYS A 56 -8.51 3.72 3.92
CA LYS A 56 -8.36 5.11 4.37
C LYS A 56 -9.21 6.05 3.53
N CYS A 57 -9.81 7.10 4.11
CA CYS A 57 -10.50 8.13 3.30
C CYS A 57 -9.46 8.80 2.38
N SER A 58 -9.82 9.02 1.10
CA SER A 58 -8.95 9.69 0.11
C SER A 58 -8.51 11.10 0.50
N THR A 59 -9.18 11.71 1.48
CA THR A 59 -8.85 13.05 1.99
C THR A 59 -8.13 13.04 3.34
N SER A 60 -7.65 11.88 3.77
CA SER A 60 -6.70 11.81 4.87
C SER A 60 -5.37 12.44 4.44
N GLY A 61 -5.08 13.63 4.96
CA GLY A 61 -3.86 14.39 4.72
C GLY A 61 -3.06 14.61 6.00
N TRP A 62 -1.75 14.84 5.85
CA TRP A 62 -0.88 15.28 6.93
C TRP A 62 -0.28 16.63 6.56
N ASP A 63 -0.58 17.66 7.34
CA ASP A 63 0.04 18.97 7.18
C ASP A 63 1.37 18.96 7.92
N ARG A 64 2.48 19.09 7.18
CA ARG A 64 3.84 19.01 7.74
C ARG A 64 4.21 20.22 8.58
N ASP A 65 3.65 21.39 8.26
CA ASP A 65 3.97 22.65 8.92
C ASP A 65 3.29 22.73 10.28
N LYS A 66 2.02 22.33 10.34
CA LYS A 66 1.25 22.29 11.59
C LYS A 66 1.40 20.98 12.37
N LYS A 67 1.92 19.92 11.72
CA LYS A 67 2.00 18.56 12.27
C LYS A 67 0.64 18.05 12.74
N GLU A 68 -0.39 18.35 11.96
CA GLU A 68 -1.78 17.98 12.24
C GLU A 68 -2.33 17.10 11.12
N ALA A 69 -3.21 16.17 11.49
CA ALA A 69 -3.98 15.40 10.53
C ALA A 69 -5.04 16.34 9.92
N THR A 70 -4.91 16.64 8.63
CA THR A 70 -5.85 17.47 7.89
C THR A 70 -6.83 16.59 7.13
N GLY A 71 -8.13 16.87 7.29
CA GLY A 71 -9.20 16.16 6.61
C GLY A 71 -9.83 15.03 7.44
N CYS A 72 -10.23 13.96 6.77
CA CYS A 72 -10.94 12.84 7.38
C CYS A 72 -9.97 11.83 7.98
N THR A 73 -10.14 11.51 9.27
CA THR A 73 -9.28 10.61 10.04
C THR A 73 -9.70 9.14 9.96
N TYR A 74 -10.75 8.83 9.19
CA TYR A 74 -11.24 7.46 9.04
C TYR A 74 -10.16 6.51 8.50
N VAL A 75 -9.81 5.53 9.34
CA VAL A 75 -8.92 4.42 9.01
C VAL A 75 -9.53 3.13 9.55
N GLU A 76 -9.74 2.16 8.67
CA GLU A 76 -10.23 0.83 9.03
C GLU A 76 -9.19 -0.24 8.66
N TRP A 77 -8.77 -1.02 9.64
CA TRP A 77 -7.86 -2.14 9.44
C TRP A 77 -8.64 -3.41 9.10
N LEU A 78 -8.36 -3.99 7.93
CA LEU A 78 -8.95 -5.26 7.54
C LEU A 78 -8.20 -6.40 8.25
N LYS A 79 -8.94 -7.30 8.89
CA LYS A 79 -8.37 -8.54 9.46
C LYS A 79 -7.97 -9.51 8.34
N ALA A 80 -7.07 -10.44 8.64
CA ALA A 80 -6.60 -11.45 7.68
C ALA A 80 -7.76 -12.19 6.98
N GLU A 81 -8.78 -12.63 7.72
CA GLU A 81 -9.99 -13.23 7.13
C GLU A 81 -10.73 -12.34 6.12
N GLN A 82 -10.68 -11.01 6.28
CA GLN A 82 -11.52 -10.09 5.50
C GLN A 82 -10.91 -9.73 4.14
N TYR A 83 -9.60 -9.91 3.97
CA TYR A 83 -8.90 -9.71 2.69
C TYR A 83 -8.32 -10.99 2.10
N ALA A 84 -8.43 -12.13 2.80
CA ALA A 84 -8.13 -13.43 2.24
C ALA A 84 -9.13 -13.72 1.10
N PRO A 85 -8.67 -14.12 -0.09
CA PRO A 85 -9.59 -14.59 -1.12
C PRO A 85 -10.35 -15.80 -0.54
N LYS A 86 -11.68 -15.75 -0.56
CA LYS A 86 -12.53 -16.88 -0.15
C LYS A 86 -12.43 -18.10 -1.09
N ASN A 87 -11.60 -18.04 -2.12
CA ASN A 87 -11.35 -19.11 -3.07
C ASN A 87 -10.05 -19.87 -2.71
N TYR A 88 -10.01 -20.44 -1.51
CA TYR A 88 -9.05 -21.50 -1.17
C TYR A 88 -9.82 -22.82 -0.96
N GLN A 89 -10.64 -23.17 -1.94
CA GLN A 89 -10.86 -24.57 -2.27
C GLN A 89 -9.77 -24.88 -3.30
N GLY A 90 -8.96 -25.91 -3.01
CA GLY A 90 -7.65 -26.16 -3.64
C GLY A 90 -7.71 -26.56 -5.12
N GLU A 91 -8.10 -25.63 -5.98
CA GLU A 91 -7.94 -25.69 -7.41
C GLU A 91 -7.11 -24.49 -7.85
N GLU A 92 -5.88 -24.84 -8.25
CA GLU A 92 -4.96 -24.18 -9.16
C GLU A 92 -5.20 -22.68 -9.41
N PHE A 93 -4.20 -21.89 -9.00
CA PHE A 93 -4.04 -20.48 -9.35
C PHE A 93 -3.87 -20.34 -10.87
N LEU A 94 -4.95 -20.54 -11.62
CA LEU A 94 -5.05 -20.11 -13.00
C LEU A 94 -5.26 -18.59 -12.99
N PRO A 95 -4.55 -17.85 -13.85
CA PRO A 95 -4.87 -16.45 -14.08
C PRO A 95 -6.35 -16.34 -14.49
N PRO A 96 -7.05 -15.28 -14.06
CA PRO A 96 -8.44 -15.07 -14.45
C PRO A 96 -8.55 -15.10 -15.98
N GLU A 97 -9.53 -15.85 -16.48
CA GLU A 97 -9.82 -15.85 -17.91
C GLU A 97 -10.08 -14.41 -18.37
N PRO A 98 -9.53 -13.99 -19.53
CA PRO A 98 -9.79 -12.67 -20.06
C PRO A 98 -11.29 -12.47 -20.21
N MET A 99 -11.80 -11.34 -19.71
CA MET A 99 -13.21 -11.02 -19.85
C MET A 99 -13.53 -10.85 -21.35
N PRO A 100 -14.74 -11.22 -21.81
CA PRO A 100 -15.09 -11.24 -23.23
C PRO A 100 -14.98 -9.88 -23.93
N SER A 101 -14.82 -8.78 -23.19
CA SER A 101 -14.54 -7.44 -23.73
C SER A 101 -13.15 -7.29 -24.35
N ASP A 102 -12.19 -8.15 -23.99
CA ASP A 102 -10.79 -8.04 -24.44
C ASP A 102 -10.50 -8.83 -25.73
N LEU A 103 -11.50 -9.57 -26.23
CA LEU A 103 -11.42 -10.39 -27.46
C LEU A 103 -12.08 -9.73 -28.67
N GLU A 104 -12.64 -8.53 -28.52
CA GLU A 104 -13.24 -7.74 -29.61
C GLU A 104 -12.44 -6.46 -29.87
N ASN A 105 -11.23 -6.63 -30.43
CA ASN A 105 -10.59 -5.61 -31.30
C ASN A 105 -9.51 -6.23 -32.19
#